data_AF-A0AAE3FHC7-F1
#
_entry.id   AF-A0AAE3FHC7-F1
#
_cell.length_a   1.000
_cell.length_b   1.000
_cell.length_c   1.000
_cell.angle_alpha   90.00
_cell.angle_beta   90.00
_cell.angle_gamma   90.00
#
_symmetry.space_group_name_H-M   'P 1'
#
loop_
_entity.id
_entity.type
_entity.pdbx_description
1 polymer ?
#
loop_
_entity_poly.entity_id
_entity_poly.type
_entity_poly.pdbx_seq_one_letter_code
_entity_poly.pdbx_strand_id
1 'polypeptide(L)'
;MNIQEYEKVKDMDYLEYCDYLQSKYGISTTSYFTKNWSKCSKVTRTAEGLIVHHKFEDHAIMLCNVKYAKYNPYEWQLPENLVYCDYLEHLLLHIMICENPAADKNKNEFVGIGGVINYLVP
;
A
#
# COMPACT_ATOMS: atom_id res chain seq x y z
N MET A 1 11.73 -7.37 -5.11
CA MET A 1 12.56 -7.97 -4.05
C MET A 1 13.32 -9.22 -4.48
N ASN A 2 14.64 -9.21 -4.29
CA ASN A 2 15.48 -10.41 -4.27
C ASN A 2 15.96 -10.71 -2.83
N ILE A 3 16.73 -11.77 -2.63
CA ILE A 3 17.18 -12.15 -1.28
C ILE A 3 18.09 -11.10 -0.64
N GLN A 4 18.98 -10.45 -1.39
CA GLN A 4 19.86 -9.41 -0.86
C GLN A 4 19.07 -8.19 -0.39
N GLU A 5 18.02 -7.84 -1.12
CA GLU A 5 17.09 -6.78 -0.73
C GLU A 5 16.30 -7.17 0.51
N TYR A 6 15.79 -8.40 0.60
CA TYR A 6 15.10 -8.88 1.79
C TYR A 6 15.99 -8.80 3.04
N GLU A 7 17.23 -9.28 2.96
CA GLU A 7 18.18 -9.20 4.08
C GLU A 7 18.45 -7.77 4.56
N LYS A 8 18.30 -6.78 3.68
CA LYS A 8 18.45 -5.35 4.03
C LYS A 8 17.23 -4.81 4.77
N VAL A 9 16.02 -5.26 4.43
CA VAL A 9 14.76 -4.64 4.89
C VAL A 9 14.03 -5.47 5.94
N LYS A 10 14.42 -6.72 6.18
CA LYS A 10 13.72 -7.66 7.08
C LYS A 10 13.55 -7.18 8.53
N ASP A 11 14.39 -6.25 8.97
CA ASP A 11 14.38 -5.70 10.33
C ASP A 11 13.72 -4.31 10.39
N MET A 12 13.21 -3.79 9.27
CA MET A 12 12.47 -2.52 9.22
C MET A 12 11.05 -2.71 9.74
N ASP A 13 10.49 -1.65 10.33
CA ASP A 13 9.04 -1.58 10.53
C ASP A 13 8.30 -1.26 9.21
N TYR A 14 6.97 -1.36 9.27
CA TYR A 14 6.11 -1.17 8.09
C TYR A 14 6.27 0.22 7.43
N LEU A 15 6.40 1.28 8.23
CA LEU A 15 6.53 2.64 7.72
C LEU A 15 7.95 2.90 7.19
N GLU A 16 8.97 2.39 7.87
CA GLU A 16 10.35 2.39 7.38
C GLU A 16 10.46 1.69 6.02
N TYR A 17 9.77 0.55 5.86
CA TYR A 17 9.76 -0.17 4.58
C TYR A 17 9.00 0.59 3.48
N CYS A 18 7.89 1.25 3.82
CA CYS A 18 7.22 2.17 2.89
C CYS A 18 8.15 3.30 2.42
N ASP A 19 8.89 3.92 3.34
CA ASP A 19 9.82 5.01 3.02
C ASP A 19 11.00 4.53 2.17
N TYR A 20 11.47 3.30 2.42
CA TYR A 20 12.45 2.62 1.57
C TYR A 20 11.92 2.44 0.14
N LEU A 21 10.69 1.96 -0.04
CA LEU A 21 10.08 1.76 -1.35
C LEU A 21 9.84 3.07 -2.09
N GLN A 22 9.43 4.13 -1.39
CA GLN A 22 9.34 5.49 -1.97
C GLN A 22 10.70 6.01 -2.42
N SER A 23 11.76 5.73 -1.66
CA SER A 23 13.13 6.08 -2.05
C SER A 23 13.60 5.28 -3.27
N LYS A 24 13.20 4.01 -3.38
CA LYS A 24 13.57 3.10 -4.47
C LYS A 24 12.89 3.43 -5.79
N TYR A 25 11.57 3.67 -5.76
CA TYR A 25 10.75 3.82 -6.96
C TYR A 25 10.24 5.23 -7.24
N GLY A 26 10.47 6.15 -6.30
CA GLY A 26 9.92 7.50 -6.31
C GLY A 26 8.52 7.57 -5.71
N ILE A 27 8.17 8.77 -5.22
CA ILE A 27 6.83 9.10 -4.75
C ILE A 27 5.89 9.23 -5.95
N SER A 28 4.62 8.88 -5.77
CA SER A 28 3.62 9.13 -6.82
C SER A 28 3.55 10.62 -7.19
N THR A 29 3.27 10.91 -8.45
CA THR A 29 3.06 12.30 -8.92
C THR A 29 1.60 12.74 -8.78
N THR A 30 0.71 11.82 -8.41
CA THR A 30 -0.73 12.05 -8.32
C THR A 30 -1.35 11.22 -7.20
N SER A 31 -2.47 11.69 -6.66
CA SER A 31 -3.31 10.92 -5.75
C SER A 31 -3.88 9.68 -6.43
N TYR A 32 -4.23 8.64 -5.67
CA TYR A 32 -4.83 7.43 -6.23
C TYR A 32 -6.22 7.70 -6.81
N PHE A 33 -7.05 8.41 -6.04
CA PHE A 33 -8.31 8.98 -6.49
C PHE A 33 -8.23 10.52 -6.59
N THR A 34 -8.89 11.08 -7.59
CA THR A 34 -9.20 12.52 -7.64
C THR A 34 -10.14 12.91 -6.49
N LYS A 35 -10.29 14.20 -6.19
CA LYS A 35 -11.26 14.69 -5.18
C LYS A 35 -12.71 14.27 -5.45
N ASN A 36 -13.05 13.94 -6.69
CA ASN A 36 -14.36 13.41 -7.09
C ASN A 36 -14.44 11.88 -7.04
N TRP A 37 -13.43 11.22 -6.46
CA TRP A 37 -13.33 9.77 -6.29
C TRP A 37 -13.25 8.96 -7.60
N SER A 38 -12.73 9.57 -8.67
CA SER A 38 -12.36 8.87 -9.91
C SER A 38 -10.89 8.46 -9.86
N LYS A 39 -10.55 7.21 -10.24
CA LYS A 39 -9.17 6.70 -10.23
C LYS A 39 -8.29 7.49 -11.19
N CYS A 40 -7.13 7.94 -10.74
CA CYS A 40 -6.14 8.60 -11.57
C CYS A 40 -5.40 7.58 -12.43
N SER A 41 -5.52 7.64 -13.76
CA SER A 41 -4.82 6.70 -14.65
C SER A 41 -3.29 6.77 -14.52
N LYS A 42 -2.75 7.98 -14.28
CA LYS A 42 -1.31 8.26 -14.12
C LYS A 42 -0.68 7.61 -12.88
N VAL A 43 -1.48 7.10 -11.94
CA VAL A 43 -0.97 6.37 -10.78
C VAL A 43 -0.52 4.95 -11.14
N THR A 44 -0.90 4.44 -12.32
CA THR A 44 -0.63 3.05 -12.71
C THR A 44 0.74 2.91 -13.35
N ARG A 45 1.57 1.99 -12.84
CA ARG A 45 2.92 1.66 -13.36
C ARG A 45 3.09 0.16 -13.66
N THR A 46 2.01 -0.52 -14.01
CA THR A 46 2.01 -1.96 -14.29
C THR A 46 2.91 -2.36 -15.47
N ALA A 47 3.13 -1.45 -16.43
CA ALA A 47 4.07 -1.65 -17.53
C ALA A 47 5.53 -1.82 -17.06
N GLU A 48 5.85 -1.33 -15.86
CA GLU A 48 7.14 -1.49 -15.19
C GLU A 48 7.18 -2.70 -14.24
N GLY A 49 6.09 -3.48 -14.17
CA GLY A 49 5.91 -4.56 -13.20
C GLY A 49 5.57 -4.08 -11.79
N LEU A 50 5.18 -2.81 -11.63
CA LEU A 50 4.89 -2.20 -10.33
C LEU A 50 3.39 -2.06 -10.07
N ILE A 51 3.01 -2.24 -8.82
CA ILE A 51 1.68 -2.00 -8.28
C ILE A 51 1.74 -0.89 -7.22
N VAL A 52 0.59 -0.25 -6.99
CA VAL A 52 0.44 0.81 -5.99
C VAL A 52 -0.12 0.19 -4.72
N HIS A 53 0.52 0.48 -3.61
CA HIS A 53 0.07 0.14 -2.26
C HIS A 53 -0.18 1.43 -1.46
N HIS A 54 -1.21 1.44 -0.61
CA HIS A 54 -1.50 2.59 0.24
C HIS A 54 -0.82 2.42 1.60
N LYS A 55 -0.08 3.45 2.06
CA LYS A 55 0.55 3.41 3.39
C LYS A 55 -0.48 3.17 4.49
N PHE A 56 -1.71 3.69 4.36
CA PHE A 56 -2.77 3.55 5.37
C PHE A 56 -3.57 2.23 5.29
N GLU A 57 -3.13 1.23 4.52
CA GLU A 57 -3.76 -0.10 4.54
C GLU A 57 -3.52 -0.88 5.85
N ASP A 58 -2.66 -0.37 6.73
CA ASP A 58 -2.53 -0.77 8.14
C ASP A 58 -3.63 -0.19 9.05
N HIS A 59 -4.33 0.86 8.61
CA HIS A 59 -5.46 1.47 9.31
C HIS A 59 -6.82 1.02 8.74
N ALA A 60 -6.94 0.82 7.42
CA ALA A 60 -8.20 0.46 6.78
C ALA A 60 -8.06 -0.48 5.58
N ILE A 61 -9.08 -1.28 5.31
CA ILE A 61 -9.09 -2.22 4.18
C ILE A 61 -9.48 -1.58 2.85
N MET A 62 -8.97 -2.14 1.75
CA MET A 62 -9.47 -1.91 0.38
C MET A 62 -9.43 -0.44 -0.06
N LEU A 63 -8.37 0.31 0.30
CA LEU A 63 -8.23 1.73 -0.05
C LEU A 63 -8.12 1.97 -1.56
N CYS A 64 -7.79 0.96 -2.35
CA CYS A 64 -7.85 1.00 -3.81
C CYS A 64 -9.27 0.88 -4.41
N ASN A 65 -10.27 0.55 -3.59
CA ASN A 65 -11.66 0.41 -4.00
C ASN A 65 -12.48 1.60 -3.51
N VAL A 66 -13.06 2.35 -4.44
CA VAL A 66 -13.82 3.57 -4.17
C VAL A 66 -14.97 3.38 -3.16
N LYS A 67 -15.55 2.17 -3.08
CA LYS A 67 -16.62 1.86 -2.13
C LYS A 67 -16.15 1.87 -0.69
N TYR A 68 -14.87 1.59 -0.43
CA TYR A 68 -14.27 1.57 0.91
C TYR A 68 -13.50 2.85 1.18
N ALA A 69 -12.73 3.33 0.19
CA ALA A 69 -11.89 4.52 0.32
C ALA A 69 -12.66 5.78 0.75
N LYS A 70 -13.93 5.93 0.31
CA LYS A 70 -14.81 7.07 0.65
C LYS A 70 -15.15 7.19 2.14
N TYR A 71 -15.00 6.11 2.92
CA TYR A 71 -15.27 6.12 4.35
C TYR A 71 -14.04 6.50 5.18
N ASN A 72 -12.91 6.76 4.53
CA ASN A 72 -11.64 7.09 5.14
C ASN A 72 -11.18 8.49 4.71
N PRO A 73 -10.24 9.13 5.44
CA PRO A 73 -9.68 10.43 5.08
C PRO A 73 -9.16 10.46 3.63
N TYR A 74 -9.48 11.53 2.89
CA TYR A 74 -9.01 11.69 1.52
C TYR A 74 -7.47 11.84 1.46
N GLU A 75 -6.88 12.36 2.53
CA GLU A 75 -5.45 12.51 2.73
C GLU A 75 -4.70 11.19 2.53
N TRP A 76 -5.32 10.05 2.85
CA TRP A 76 -4.71 8.72 2.67
C TRP A 76 -4.55 8.33 1.20
N GLN A 77 -5.21 9.05 0.29
CA GLN A 77 -5.11 8.87 -1.16
C GLN A 77 -4.05 9.77 -1.79
N LEU A 78 -3.44 10.68 -1.03
CA LEU A 78 -2.45 11.65 -1.53
C LEU A 78 -1.15 10.96 -1.94
N PRO A 79 -0.40 11.54 -2.91
CA PRO A 79 0.76 10.87 -3.50
C PRO A 79 1.84 10.43 -2.51
N GLU A 80 2.08 11.20 -1.46
CA GLU A 80 3.00 10.91 -0.36
C GLU A 80 2.60 9.70 0.50
N ASN A 81 1.34 9.26 0.39
CA ASN A 81 0.78 8.11 1.09
C ASN A 81 0.64 6.88 0.20
N LEU A 82 1.24 6.92 -0.99
CA LEU A 82 1.30 5.82 -1.95
C LEU A 82 2.73 5.33 -2.08
N VAL A 83 2.89 4.01 -2.16
CA VAL A 83 4.17 3.37 -2.45
C VAL A 83 4.03 2.52 -3.70
N TYR A 84 5.08 2.47 -4.52
CA TYR A 84 5.17 1.49 -5.60
C TYR A 84 5.94 0.27 -5.11
N CYS A 85 5.49 -0.92 -5.50
CA CYS A 85 6.11 -2.17 -5.11
C CYS A 85 5.91 -3.23 -6.20
N ASP A 86 6.78 -4.23 -6.24
CA ASP A 86 6.53 -5.47 -6.96
C ASP A 86 5.71 -6.47 -6.13
N TYR A 87 5.42 -7.64 -6.70
CA TYR A 87 4.58 -8.66 -6.05
C TYR A 87 5.13 -9.17 -4.71
N LEU A 88 6.45 -9.35 -4.59
CA LEU A 88 7.04 -9.87 -3.35
C LEU A 88 7.12 -8.78 -2.27
N GLU A 89 7.38 -7.55 -2.69
CA GLU A 89 7.38 -6.36 -1.82
C GLU A 89 5.97 -6.08 -1.30
N HIS A 90 4.96 -6.18 -2.15
CA HIS A 90 3.56 -6.06 -1.76
C HIS A 90 3.14 -7.17 -0.78
N LEU A 91 3.57 -8.42 -1.02
CA LEU A 91 3.34 -9.50 -0.08
C LEU A 91 3.97 -9.21 1.29
N LEU A 92 5.21 -8.74 1.31
CA LEU A 92 5.89 -8.39 2.56
C LEU A 92 5.17 -7.26 3.30
N LEU A 93 4.75 -6.19 2.60
CA LEU A 93 3.93 -5.12 3.18
C LEU A 93 2.69 -5.68 3.89
N HIS A 94 1.94 -6.58 3.24
CA HIS A 94 0.75 -7.17 3.86
C HIS A 94 1.06 -8.12 5.02
N ILE A 95 2.18 -8.85 4.99
CA ILE A 95 2.64 -9.65 6.14
C ILE A 95 2.92 -8.73 7.33
N MET A 96 3.66 -7.64 7.12
CA MET A 96 4.01 -6.68 8.19
C MET A 96 2.75 -6.04 8.81
N ILE A 97 1.75 -5.70 7.98
CA ILE A 97 0.46 -5.19 8.47
C ILE A 97 -0.29 -6.26 9.30
N CYS A 98 -0.26 -7.52 8.88
CA CYS A 98 -0.90 -8.61 9.64
C CYS A 98 -0.24 -8.81 11.00
N GLU A 99 1.09 -8.74 11.06
CA GLU A 99 1.86 -8.92 12.30
C GLU A 99 1.69 -7.72 13.25
N ASN A 100 1.74 -6.51 12.72
CA ASN A 100 1.75 -5.26 13.50
C ASN A 100 0.83 -4.20 12.87
N PRO A 101 -0.51 -4.36 12.98
CA PRO A 101 -1.45 -3.37 12.45
C PRO A 101 -1.40 -2.06 13.26
N ALA A 102 -1.90 -0.96 12.68
CA ALA A 102 -2.01 0.30 13.38
C ALA A 102 -2.88 0.17 14.64
N ALA A 103 -2.47 0.81 15.73
CA ALA A 103 -3.16 0.74 17.02
C ALA A 103 -4.59 1.33 16.96
N ASP A 104 -4.80 2.31 16.09
CA ASP A 104 -6.04 3.04 15.86
C ASP A 104 -6.74 2.64 14.55
N LYS A 105 -6.43 1.45 14.01
CA LYS A 105 -7.12 0.92 12.83
C LYS A 105 -8.64 0.89 12.98
N ASN A 106 -9.35 0.92 11.86
CA ASN A 106 -10.79 0.83 11.80
C ASN A 106 -11.31 -0.41 12.56
N LYS A 107 -12.34 -0.18 13.39
CA LYS A 107 -12.96 -1.25 14.18
C LYS A 107 -13.60 -2.27 13.23
N ASN A 108 -13.43 -3.55 13.57
CA ASN A 108 -13.95 -4.69 12.80
C ASN A 108 -13.33 -4.87 11.40
N GLU A 109 -12.21 -4.21 11.10
CA GLU A 109 -11.47 -4.42 9.87
C GLU A 109 -10.22 -5.29 10.11
N PHE A 110 -10.11 -6.36 9.32
CA PHE A 110 -8.95 -7.24 9.28
C PHE A 110 -7.98 -6.75 8.20
N VAL A 111 -7.21 -5.73 8.56
CA VAL A 111 -6.14 -5.13 7.73
C VAL A 111 -5.07 -6.17 7.35
N GLY A 112 -4.38 -5.93 6.24
CA GLY A 112 -3.35 -6.83 5.68
C GLY A 112 -3.91 -8.07 4.96
N ILE A 113 -4.79 -8.84 5.61
CA ILE A 113 -5.33 -10.10 5.03
C ILE A 113 -6.04 -9.85 3.70
N GLY A 114 -6.86 -8.79 3.66
CA GLY A 114 -7.61 -8.40 2.46
C GLY A 114 -6.71 -8.16 1.24
N GLY A 115 -5.53 -7.57 1.44
CA GLY A 115 -4.59 -7.30 0.35
C GLY A 115 -4.03 -8.59 -0.25
N VAL A 116 -3.73 -9.58 0.59
CA VAL A 116 -3.25 -10.89 0.15
C VAL A 116 -4.34 -11.65 -0.63
N ILE A 117 -5.53 -11.80 -0.05
CA ILE A 117 -6.58 -12.66 -0.62
C ILE A 117 -7.22 -12.08 -1.88
N ASN A 118 -7.29 -10.75 -2.02
CA ASN A 118 -7.97 -10.13 -3.16
C ASN A 118 -7.04 -9.83 -4.34
N TYR A 119 -5.73 -9.75 -4.11
CA TYR A 119 -4.79 -9.23 -5.11
C TYR A 119 -3.51 -10.05 -5.31
N LEU A 120 -3.15 -10.95 -4.38
CA LEU A 120 -1.91 -11.74 -4.46
C LEU A 120 -2.16 -13.23 -4.66
N VAL A 121 -3.23 -13.78 -4.09
CA VAL A 121 -3.56 -15.21 -4.19
C VAL A 121 -4.72 -15.39 -5.17
N PRO A 122 -4.61 -16.32 -6.16
CA PRO A 122 -5.67 -16.58 -7.15
C PRO A 122 -6.92 -17.24 -6.57
#